data_AF-A0A929DR64-F1
#
_entry.id   AF-A0A929DR64-F1
#
_cell.length_a   1.000
_cell.length_b   1.000
_cell.length_c   1.000
_cell.angle_alpha   90.00
_cell.angle_beta   90.00
_cell.angle_gamma   90.00
#
_symmetry.space_group_name_H-M   'P 1'
#
loop_
_entity.id
_entity.type
_entity.pdbx_description
1 polymer ?
#
loop_
_entity_poly.entity_id
_entity_poly.type
_entity_poly.pdbx_seq_one_letter_code
_entity_poly.pdbx_strand_id
1 'polypeptide(L)'
;KHMKLPIFLNLLWLIPLTAWIATRNKPQIIKSTIRGISFGLVVSPASMGLYSLYFIGPIAAIFGMLGLVLSMFHQPVGYNLAIIFNLIPSHTVITGTERLPIEIINIIFWTLAYGTLGFIWGYFKNRRKIAMTNK
;
A
#
# COMPACT_ATOMS: atom_id res chain seq x y z
N LYS A 1 -9.53 -25.54 -3.04
CA LYS A 1 -8.20 -25.62 -2.35
C LYS A 1 -7.31 -24.37 -2.54
N HIS A 2 -7.78 -23.28 -3.19
CA HIS A 2 -6.96 -22.10 -3.56
C HIS A 2 -7.10 -20.85 -2.67
N MET A 3 -7.98 -20.85 -1.66
CA MET A 3 -8.18 -19.70 -0.76
C MET A 3 -7.00 -19.41 0.20
N LYS A 4 -6.00 -20.29 0.28
CA LYS A 4 -4.91 -20.16 1.25
C LYS A 4 -3.86 -19.11 0.87
N LEU A 5 -3.72 -18.74 -0.40
CA LEU A 5 -2.62 -17.86 -0.81
C LEU A 5 -2.82 -16.37 -0.44
N PRO A 6 -4.00 -15.74 -0.67
CA PRO A 6 -4.15 -14.32 -0.43
C PRO A 6 -4.22 -13.95 1.06
N ILE A 7 -4.63 -14.87 1.95
CA ILE A 7 -4.68 -14.58 3.39
C ILE A 7 -3.29 -14.24 3.96
N PHE A 8 -2.23 -14.87 3.44
CA PHE A 8 -0.86 -14.60 3.88
C PHE A 8 -0.36 -13.21 3.47
N LEU A 9 -0.99 -12.56 2.49
CA LEU A 9 -0.66 -11.18 2.13
C LEU A 9 -0.97 -10.20 3.27
N ASN A 10 -1.85 -10.58 4.22
CA ASN A 10 -2.05 -9.79 5.44
C ASN A 10 -0.78 -9.68 6.29
N LEU A 11 0.17 -10.61 6.18
CA LEU A 11 1.46 -10.51 6.87
C LEU A 11 2.29 -9.33 6.37
N LEU A 12 2.03 -8.82 5.15
CA LEU A 12 2.73 -7.65 4.62
C LEU A 12 2.44 -6.39 5.43
N TRP A 13 1.34 -6.33 6.18
CA TRP A 13 1.06 -5.24 7.12
C TRP A 13 2.11 -5.12 8.25
N LEU A 14 2.93 -6.14 8.47
CA LEU A 14 4.05 -6.08 9.40
C LEU A 14 5.16 -5.13 8.91
N ILE A 15 5.29 -4.87 7.61
CA ILE A 15 6.30 -3.96 7.06
C ILE A 15 6.06 -2.50 7.51
N PRO A 16 4.87 -1.90 7.31
CA PRO A 16 4.60 -0.57 7.84
C PRO A 16 4.62 -0.52 9.38
N LEU A 17 4.20 -1.60 10.06
CA LEU A 17 4.27 -1.68 11.52
C LEU A 17 5.71 -1.65 12.03
N THR A 18 6.61 -2.47 11.48
CA THR A 18 8.02 -2.51 11.85
C THR A 18 8.72 -1.20 11.53
N ALA A 19 8.41 -0.59 10.37
CA ALA A 19 8.88 0.75 10.03
C ALA A 19 8.41 1.81 11.03
N TRP A 20 7.16 1.71 11.52
CA TRP A 20 6.63 2.62 12.55
C TRP A 20 7.41 2.52 13.86
N ILE A 21 7.72 1.30 14.31
CA ILE A 21 8.50 1.02 15.51
C ILE A 21 9.95 1.52 15.34
N ALA A 22 10.61 1.16 14.23
CA ALA A 22 12.01 1.47 13.98
C ALA A 22 12.27 2.98 13.85
N THR A 23 11.29 3.73 13.34
CA THR A 23 11.44 5.18 13.09
C THR A 23 10.97 6.07 14.25
N ARG A 24 10.53 5.50 15.38
CA ARG A 24 9.90 6.25 16.49
C ARG A 24 10.74 7.44 16.99
N ASN A 25 12.05 7.26 17.05
CA ASN A 25 13.02 8.24 17.56
C ASN A 25 13.66 9.10 16.46
N LYS A 26 13.20 9.00 15.21
CA LYS A 26 13.73 9.78 14.09
C LYS A 26 13.01 11.13 13.95
N PRO A 27 13.65 12.14 13.32
CA PRO A 27 13.02 13.41 12.97
C PRO A 27 11.67 13.21 12.25
N GLN A 28 10.73 14.14 12.45
CA GLN A 28 9.36 13.99 11.96
C GLN A 28 9.27 13.80 10.44
N ILE A 29 10.11 14.49 9.68
CA ILE A 29 10.20 14.36 8.22
C ILE A 29 10.58 12.92 7.85
N ILE A 30 11.75 12.46 8.30
CA ILE A 30 12.29 11.12 8.04
C ILE A 30 11.29 10.03 8.45
N LYS A 31 10.74 10.13 9.67
CA LYS A 31 9.76 9.19 10.20
C LYS A 31 8.51 9.08 9.32
N SER A 32 7.98 10.21 8.85
CA SER A 32 6.75 10.22 8.04
C SER A 32 7.02 9.70 6.63
N THR A 33 8.14 10.06 6.02
CA THR A 33 8.57 9.55 4.71
C THR A 33 8.77 8.04 4.73
N ILE A 34 9.53 7.50 5.68
CA ILE A 34 9.78 6.05 5.76
C ILE A 34 8.49 5.27 5.98
N ARG A 35 7.57 5.77 6.82
CA ARG A 35 6.25 5.14 7.02
C ARG A 35 5.39 5.19 5.76
N GLY A 36 5.47 6.27 5.00
CA GLY A 36 4.80 6.38 3.70
C GLY A 36 5.36 5.38 2.68
N ILE A 37 6.68 5.32 2.54
CA ILE A 37 7.38 4.35 1.68
C ILE A 37 6.99 2.92 2.06
N SER A 38 7.07 2.56 3.35
CA SER A 38 6.76 1.21 3.82
C SER A 38 5.29 0.82 3.62
N PHE A 39 4.37 1.77 3.73
CA PHE A 39 2.97 1.56 3.38
C PHE A 39 2.79 1.35 1.88
N GLY A 40 3.36 2.23 1.04
CA GLY A 40 3.27 2.15 -0.41
C GLY A 40 3.87 0.87 -1.01
N LEU A 41 4.92 0.32 -0.38
CA LEU A 41 5.54 -0.94 -0.77
C LEU A 41 4.58 -2.14 -0.72
N VAL A 42 3.58 -2.10 0.18
CA VAL A 42 2.72 -3.26 0.46
C VAL A 42 1.25 -3.02 0.20
N VAL A 43 0.81 -1.78 0.05
CA VAL A 43 -0.61 -1.44 0.06
C VAL A 43 -1.42 -2.19 -1.00
N SER A 44 -0.86 -2.36 -2.21
CA SER A 44 -1.53 -3.08 -3.31
C SER A 44 -1.79 -4.56 -2.96
N PRO A 45 -0.76 -5.39 -2.68
CA PRO A 45 -0.98 -6.79 -2.32
C PRO A 45 -1.66 -6.95 -0.94
N ALA A 46 -1.41 -6.07 0.03
CA ALA A 46 -2.03 -6.13 1.34
C ALA A 46 -3.54 -5.82 1.30
N SER A 47 -4.00 -4.96 0.39
CA SER A 47 -5.43 -4.71 0.14
C SER A 47 -6.13 -5.97 -0.36
N MET A 48 -5.50 -6.72 -1.26
CA MET A 48 -6.01 -8.01 -1.74
C MET A 48 -6.03 -9.05 -0.62
N GLY A 49 -5.01 -9.03 0.26
CA GLY A 49 -4.98 -9.85 1.46
C GLY A 49 -6.16 -9.56 2.38
N LEU A 50 -6.44 -8.28 2.61
CA LEU A 50 -7.56 -7.85 3.42
C LEU A 50 -8.89 -8.28 2.78
N TYR A 51 -9.03 -8.17 1.45
CA TYR A 51 -10.22 -8.64 0.72
C TYR A 51 -10.47 -10.14 0.93
N SER A 52 -9.42 -10.96 0.99
CA SER A 52 -9.58 -12.39 1.21
C SER A 52 -10.23 -12.76 2.55
N LEU A 53 -10.18 -11.85 3.55
CA LEU A 53 -10.86 -12.03 4.83
C LEU A 53 -12.39 -12.09 4.68
N TYR A 54 -12.92 -11.56 3.57
CA TYR A 54 -14.34 -11.66 3.23
C TYR A 54 -14.87 -13.10 3.25
N PHE A 55 -14.03 -14.05 2.84
CA PHE A 55 -14.40 -15.46 2.68
C PHE A 55 -14.16 -16.31 3.93
N ILE A 56 -13.68 -15.73 5.04
CA ILE A 56 -13.34 -16.49 6.26
C ILE A 56 -14.54 -16.64 7.19
N GLY A 57 -15.34 -15.58 7.33
CA GLY A 57 -16.49 -15.59 8.23
C GLY A 57 -17.08 -14.19 8.44
N PRO A 58 -18.25 -14.09 9.09
CA PRO A 58 -19.05 -12.86 9.13
C PRO A 58 -18.35 -11.69 9.83
N ILE A 59 -17.58 -11.94 10.90
CA ILE A 59 -16.82 -10.90 11.60
C ILE A 59 -15.66 -10.40 10.72
N ALA A 60 -14.97 -11.32 10.04
CA ALA A 60 -13.87 -11.00 9.13
C ALA A 60 -14.34 -10.30 7.85
N ALA A 61 -15.63 -10.44 7.50
CA ALA A 61 -16.20 -9.88 6.28
C ALA A 61 -16.19 -8.35 6.25
N ILE A 62 -16.28 -7.68 7.40
CA ILE A 62 -16.16 -6.22 7.47
C ILE A 62 -14.78 -5.78 6.98
N PHE A 63 -13.72 -6.45 7.44
CA PHE A 63 -12.36 -6.21 6.95
C PHE A 63 -12.23 -6.61 5.48
N GLY A 64 -12.86 -7.72 5.08
CA GLY A 64 -13.00 -8.12 3.68
C GLY A 64 -13.53 -7.01 2.77
N MET A 65 -14.60 -6.34 3.17
CA MET A 65 -15.18 -5.22 2.40
C MET A 65 -14.27 -4.01 2.34
N LEU A 66 -13.57 -3.69 3.44
CA LEU A 66 -12.53 -2.65 3.42
C LEU A 66 -11.42 -3.01 2.42
N GLY A 67 -10.99 -4.27 2.41
CA GLY A 67 -9.99 -4.77 1.47
C GLY A 67 -10.43 -4.70 0.01
N LEU A 68 -11.71 -4.98 -0.25
CA LEU A 68 -12.31 -4.83 -1.58
C LEU A 68 -12.21 -3.39 -2.06
N VAL A 69 -12.71 -2.44 -1.25
CA VAL A 69 -12.67 -1.01 -1.57
C VAL A 69 -11.24 -0.55 -1.79
N LEU A 70 -10.30 -0.90 -0.90
CA LEU A 70 -8.90 -0.55 -1.08
C LEU A 70 -8.32 -1.15 -2.35
N SER A 71 -8.66 -2.39 -2.69
CA SER A 71 -8.18 -3.04 -3.92
C SER A 71 -8.67 -2.30 -5.17
N MET A 72 -9.89 -1.78 -5.16
CA MET A 72 -10.44 -0.98 -6.27
C MET A 72 -9.68 0.34 -6.49
N PHE A 73 -9.00 0.88 -5.49
CA PHE A 73 -8.14 2.05 -5.66
C PHE A 73 -6.70 1.69 -6.04
N HIS A 74 -6.12 0.69 -5.37
CA HIS A 74 -4.69 0.43 -5.49
C HIS A 74 -4.31 -0.43 -6.69
N GLN A 75 -5.18 -1.35 -7.13
CA GLN A 75 -4.86 -2.29 -8.21
C GLN A 75 -4.96 -1.68 -9.62
N PRO A 76 -5.97 -0.85 -9.96
CA PRO A 76 -6.13 -0.35 -11.33
C PRO A 76 -4.96 0.50 -11.83
N VAL A 77 -4.22 1.17 -10.95
CA VAL A 77 -3.11 2.05 -11.37
C VAL A 77 -2.04 1.24 -12.11
N GLY A 78 -1.56 0.15 -11.51
CA GLY A 78 -0.57 -0.74 -12.12
C GLY A 78 -1.11 -1.43 -13.37
N TYR A 79 -2.39 -1.81 -13.39
CA TYR A 79 -3.01 -2.42 -14.57
C TYR A 79 -3.02 -1.47 -15.77
N ASN A 80 -3.53 -0.25 -15.59
CA ASN A 80 -3.63 0.74 -16.66
C ASN A 80 -2.25 1.16 -17.15
N LEU A 81 -1.29 1.36 -16.24
CA LEU A 81 0.09 1.67 -16.61
C LEU A 81 0.77 0.51 -17.35
N ALA A 82 0.53 -0.74 -16.95
CA ALA A 82 1.08 -1.90 -17.65
C ALA A 82 0.55 -2.00 -19.10
N ILE A 83 -0.72 -1.64 -19.33
CA ILE A 83 -1.29 -1.54 -20.68
C ILE A 83 -0.64 -0.39 -21.46
N ILE A 84 -0.53 0.80 -20.87
CA ILE A 84 0.06 1.99 -21.51
C ILE A 84 1.51 1.71 -21.95
N PHE A 85 2.27 0.99 -21.12
CA PHE A 85 3.65 0.61 -21.43
C PHE A 85 3.77 -0.65 -22.29
N ASN A 86 2.65 -1.20 -22.79
CA ASN A 86 2.60 -2.44 -23.58
C ASN A 86 3.27 -3.65 -22.90
N LEU A 87 3.25 -3.71 -21.56
CA LEU A 87 3.78 -4.84 -20.79
C LEU A 87 2.79 -6.01 -20.71
N ILE A 88 1.50 -5.71 -20.86
CA ILE A 88 0.42 -6.69 -20.96
C ILE A 88 -0.55 -6.24 -22.07
N PRO A 89 -1.24 -7.17 -22.74
CA PRO A 89 -2.26 -6.80 -23.71
C PRO A 89 -3.48 -6.17 -23.01
N SER A 90 -4.14 -5.24 -23.68
CA SER A 90 -5.41 -4.68 -23.16
C SER A 90 -6.51 -5.74 -23.13
N HIS A 91 -7.48 -5.58 -22.23
CA HIS A 91 -8.67 -6.44 -22.13
C HIS A 91 -8.40 -7.93 -21.84
N THR A 92 -7.21 -8.26 -21.33
CA THR A 92 -6.90 -9.63 -20.90
C THR A 92 -7.36 -9.87 -19.46
N VAL A 93 -7.89 -11.06 -19.23
CA VAL A 93 -8.13 -11.57 -17.87
C VAL A 93 -6.79 -12.03 -17.32
N ILE A 94 -6.30 -11.36 -16.29
CA ILE A 94 -4.99 -11.65 -15.71
C ILE A 94 -5.05 -12.95 -14.92
N THR A 95 -4.48 -14.02 -15.49
CA THR A 95 -4.45 -15.34 -14.88
C THR A 95 -3.02 -15.89 -14.86
N GLY A 96 -2.16 -15.33 -14.01
CA GLY A 96 -0.82 -15.89 -13.75
C GLY A 96 0.30 -14.86 -13.75
N THR A 97 1.33 -15.11 -14.55
CA THR A 97 2.60 -14.35 -14.57
C THR A 97 2.44 -12.89 -15.00
N GLU A 98 1.40 -12.58 -15.78
CA GLU A 98 1.01 -11.22 -16.17
C GLU A 98 0.74 -10.30 -14.96
N ARG A 99 0.45 -10.88 -13.79
CA ARG A 99 0.27 -10.13 -12.54
C ARG A 99 1.58 -9.52 -12.03
N LEU A 100 2.73 -10.12 -12.35
CA LEU A 100 4.03 -9.67 -11.86
C LEU A 100 4.36 -8.23 -12.29
N PRO A 101 4.33 -7.86 -13.59
CA PRO A 101 4.61 -6.48 -14.01
C PRO A 101 3.63 -5.47 -13.41
N ILE A 102 2.35 -5.84 -13.26
CA ILE A 102 1.31 -5.00 -12.64
C ILE A 102 1.65 -4.69 -11.18
N GLU A 103 1.98 -5.72 -10.40
CA GLU A 103 2.31 -5.53 -8.98
C GLU A 103 3.64 -4.77 -8.81
N ILE A 104 4.63 -4.98 -9.69
CA ILE A 104 5.87 -4.17 -9.69
C ILE A 104 5.55 -2.69 -9.91
N ILE A 105 4.72 -2.36 -10.91
CA ILE A 105 4.32 -0.98 -11.16
C ILE A 105 3.55 -0.41 -9.98
N ASN A 106 2.61 -1.17 -9.41
CA ASN A 106 1.88 -0.75 -8.22
C ASN A 106 2.83 -0.46 -7.05
N ILE A 107 3.81 -1.33 -6.79
CA ILE A 107 4.82 -1.12 -5.75
C ILE A 107 5.56 0.19 -5.99
N ILE A 108 6.07 0.42 -7.20
CA ILE A 108 6.81 1.65 -7.53
C ILE A 108 5.93 2.88 -7.35
N PHE A 109 4.76 2.88 -7.97
CA PHE A 109 3.84 4.03 -7.95
C PHE A 109 3.41 4.37 -6.53
N TRP A 110 2.92 3.39 -5.77
CA TRP A 110 2.41 3.63 -4.43
C TRP A 110 3.52 3.95 -3.42
N THR A 111 4.72 3.38 -3.58
CA THR A 111 5.89 3.77 -2.78
C THR A 111 6.23 5.24 -2.96
N LEU A 112 6.23 5.73 -4.21
CA LEU A 112 6.47 7.13 -4.51
C LEU A 112 5.32 8.02 -4.02
N ALA A 113 4.07 7.62 -4.24
CA ALA A 113 2.90 8.38 -3.82
C ALA A 113 2.83 8.54 -2.30
N TYR A 114 2.86 7.43 -1.55
CA TYR A 114 2.79 7.48 -0.09
C TYR A 114 4.08 8.00 0.55
N GLY A 115 5.25 7.74 -0.05
CA GLY A 115 6.51 8.33 0.40
C GLY A 115 6.50 9.87 0.31
N THR A 116 6.00 10.40 -0.82
CA THR A 116 5.81 11.84 -1.04
C THR A 116 4.79 12.43 -0.06
N LEU A 117 3.62 11.80 0.10
CA LEU A 117 2.62 12.23 1.09
C LEU A 117 3.18 12.24 2.51
N GLY A 118 3.95 11.21 2.87
CA GLY A 118 4.65 11.12 4.15
C GLY A 118 5.66 12.27 4.34
N PHE A 119 6.45 12.57 3.31
CA PHE A 119 7.39 13.69 3.33
C PHE A 119 6.67 15.03 3.53
N ILE A 120 5.66 15.32 2.73
CA ILE A 120 4.87 16.55 2.78
C ILE A 120 4.26 16.73 4.18
N TRP A 121 3.63 15.68 4.70
CA TRP A 121 3.07 15.68 6.06
C TRP A 121 4.14 15.96 7.11
N GLY A 122 5.28 15.27 7.02
CA GLY A 122 6.40 15.44 7.93
C GLY A 122 6.95 16.86 7.92
N TYR A 123 7.07 17.47 6.73
CA TYR A 123 7.53 18.83 6.53
C TYR A 123 6.59 19.85 7.19
N PHE A 124 5.29 19.80 6.88
CA PHE A 124 4.32 20.73 7.44
C PHE A 124 4.17 20.60 8.96
N LYS A 125 4.21 19.37 9.48
CA LYS A 125 4.15 19.15 10.92
C LYS A 125 5.38 19.72 11.64
N ASN A 126 6.57 19.60 11.04
CA ASN A 126 7.78 20.19 11.61
C ASN A 126 7.75 21.72 11.59
N ARG A 127 7.32 22.33 10.48
CA ARG A 127 7.12 23.78 10.35
C ARG A 127 6.16 24.33 11.42
N ARG A 128 5.02 23.67 11.63
CA ARG A 128 4.04 24.06 12.67
C ARG A 128 4.64 23.99 14.08
N LYS A 129 5.43 22.96 14.38
CA LYS A 129 6.08 22.82 15.69
C LYS A 129 7.03 23.99 15.98
N ILE A 130 7.87 24.37 15.02
CA ILE A 130 8.81 25.50 15.15
C ILE A 130 8.06 26.82 15.35
N ALA A 131 6.95 27.04 14.63
CA ALA A 131 6.16 28.25 14.77
C ALA A 131 5.49 28.40 16.15
N MET A 132 5.19 27.29 16.84
CA MET A 132 4.61 27.31 18.19
C MET A 132 5.66 27.49 19.29
N THR A 133 6.90 27.02 19.08
CA THR A 133 7.98 27.18 20.08
C THR A 133 8.59 28.57 20.12
N ASN A 134 8.37 29.38 19.07
CA ASN A 134 8.89 30.74 18.95
C ASN A 134 7.86 31.81 19.34
N LYS A 135 6.71 31.40 19.88
CA LYS A 135 5.70 32.27 20.49
C LYS A 135 5.81 32.16 22.00
#